data_AF-A0A3D2MH27-F1
#
_entry.id   AF-A0A3D2MH27-F1
#
_cell.length_a   1.000
_cell.length_b   1.000
_cell.length_c   1.000
_cell.angle_alpha   90.00
_cell.angle_beta   90.00
_cell.angle_gamma   90.00
#
_symmetry.space_group_name_H-M   'P 1'
#
loop_
_entity.id
_entity.type
_entity.pdbx_description
1 polymer ?
#
loop_
_entity_poly.entity_id
_entity_poly.type
_entity_poly.pdbx_seq_one_letter_code
_entity_poly.pdbx_strand_id
1 'polypeptide(L)'
;MYNRGSRKLQKQFDSQRIADRLEQRTVHETFTDEDRAFIERSPMFFLATADAEGHPDCSYKGGMPGFVRVLNSNTLAFPDYDGNGMFKSLGNLLVNPHVGMLFIDFEHPDRIRINGIATPPLANPLSVSYTHLTLPTILLV
;
A
#
# COMPACT_ATOMS: atom_id res chain seq x y z
N MET A 1 9.36 -11.97 1.14
CA MET A 1 9.87 -10.58 1.33
C MET A 1 11.06 -10.22 0.46
N TYR A 2 12.06 -11.11 0.31
CA TYR A 2 13.31 -10.80 -0.39
C TYR A 2 13.44 -11.50 -1.74
N ASN A 3 13.82 -10.77 -2.79
CA ASN A 3 14.11 -11.34 -4.10
C ASN A 3 15.55 -11.90 -4.20
N ARG A 4 15.87 -12.55 -5.32
CA ARG A 4 17.20 -13.15 -5.57
C ARG A 4 18.35 -12.14 -5.45
N GLY A 5 18.15 -10.91 -5.89
CA GLY A 5 19.13 -9.83 -5.79
C GLY A 5 19.40 -9.44 -4.34
N SER A 6 18.35 -9.23 -3.55
CA SER A 6 18.47 -8.96 -2.11
C SER A 6 19.19 -10.10 -1.39
N ARG A 7 18.86 -11.36 -1.69
CA ARG A 7 19.50 -12.53 -1.08
C ARG A 7 20.98 -12.63 -1.43
N LYS A 8 21.38 -12.30 -2.66
CA LYS A 8 22.80 -12.23 -3.07
C LYS A 8 23.56 -11.20 -2.23
N LEU A 9 23.02 -10.00 -2.07
CA LEU A 9 23.67 -8.94 -1.28
C LEU A 9 23.71 -9.30 0.21
N GLN A 10 22.64 -9.89 0.76
CA GLN A 10 22.63 -10.32 2.16
C GLN A 10 23.71 -11.35 2.46
N LYS A 11 23.94 -12.29 1.54
CA LYS A 11 25.05 -13.25 1.65
C LYS A 11 26.41 -12.56 1.53
N GLN A 12 26.57 -11.65 0.58
CA GLN A 12 27.82 -10.92 0.35
C GLN A 12 28.23 -10.06 1.55
N PHE A 13 27.26 -9.48 2.26
CA PHE A 13 27.49 -8.60 3.41
C PHE A 13 27.13 -9.25 4.77
N ASP A 14 27.10 -10.59 4.83
CA ASP A 14 26.87 -11.38 6.06
C ASP A 14 25.67 -10.94 6.92
N SER A 15 24.56 -10.56 6.26
CA SER A 15 23.33 -10.08 6.90
C SER A 15 22.15 -11.04 6.75
N GLN A 16 22.37 -12.25 6.24
CA GLN A 16 21.30 -13.24 6.01
C GLN A 16 20.51 -13.54 7.29
N ARG A 17 21.21 -13.76 8.41
CA ARG A 17 20.56 -14.07 9.70
C ARG A 17 19.64 -12.94 10.18
N ILE A 18 20.02 -11.69 9.93
CA ILE A 18 19.21 -10.52 10.28
C ILE A 18 17.97 -10.48 9.38
N ALA A 19 18.15 -10.68 8.07
CA ALA A 19 17.06 -10.71 7.10
C ALA A 19 16.05 -11.82 7.41
N ASP A 20 16.50 -13.03 7.72
CA ASP A 20 15.62 -14.17 8.05
C ASP A 20 14.80 -13.88 9.31
N ARG A 21 15.42 -13.27 10.33
CA ARG A 21 14.72 -12.88 11.56
C ARG A 21 13.66 -11.80 11.32
N LEU A 22 13.93 -10.85 10.42
CA LEU A 22 12.96 -9.83 10.03
C LEU A 22 11.80 -10.46 9.26
N GLU A 23 12.08 -11.31 8.27
CA GLU A 23 11.05 -12.01 7.51
C GLU A 23 10.12 -12.83 8.41
N GLN A 24 10.68 -13.56 9.39
CA GLN A 24 9.89 -14.35 10.34
C GLN A 24 9.02 -13.54 11.29
N ARG A 25 9.39 -12.28 11.57
CA ARG A 25 8.72 -11.47 12.62
C ARG A 25 7.80 -10.39 12.08
N THR A 26 8.06 -9.89 10.88
CA THR A 26 7.38 -8.69 10.36
C THR A 26 6.60 -8.95 9.09
N VAL A 27 6.50 -10.20 8.64
CA VAL A 27 5.80 -10.57 7.40
C VAL A 27 4.65 -11.48 7.75
N HIS A 28 3.46 -11.06 7.37
CA HIS A 28 2.22 -11.82 7.45
C HIS A 28 1.39 -11.48 6.21
N GLU A 29 0.54 -12.42 5.79
CA GLU A 29 -0.32 -12.28 4.61
C GLU A 29 -1.67 -11.63 4.94
N THR A 30 -2.01 -11.55 6.22
CA THR A 30 -3.26 -10.97 6.69
C THR A 30 -3.02 -9.83 7.64
N PHE A 31 -3.91 -8.85 7.64
CA PHE A 31 -3.90 -7.72 8.57
C PHE A 31 -4.29 -8.19 9.96
N THR A 32 -3.44 -7.89 10.95
CA THR A 32 -3.79 -8.00 12.36
C THR A 32 -4.69 -6.83 12.79
N ASP A 33 -5.21 -6.90 14.02
CA ASP A 33 -5.97 -5.80 14.59
C ASP A 33 -5.09 -4.54 14.78
N GLU A 34 -3.80 -4.72 15.09
CA GLU A 34 -2.83 -3.63 15.18
C GLU A 34 -2.55 -2.99 13.82
N ASP A 35 -2.41 -3.79 12.75
CA ASP A 35 -2.25 -3.28 11.39
C ASP A 35 -3.45 -2.45 10.99
N ARG A 36 -4.66 -3.00 11.20
CA ARG A 36 -5.91 -2.29 10.93
C ARG A 36 -5.96 -0.97 11.69
N ALA A 37 -5.70 -0.99 12.99
CA ALA A 37 -5.70 0.22 13.81
C ALA A 37 -4.66 1.25 13.33
N PHE A 38 -3.51 0.81 12.81
CA PHE A 38 -2.48 1.70 12.27
C PHE A 38 -2.83 2.28 10.90
N ILE A 39 -3.29 1.43 9.98
CA ILE A 39 -3.70 1.84 8.64
C ILE A 39 -4.86 2.84 8.73
N GLU A 40 -5.89 2.53 9.52
CA GLU A 40 -7.10 3.35 9.58
C GLU A 40 -6.88 4.66 10.36
N ARG A 41 -5.93 4.74 11.31
CA ARG A 41 -5.61 6.02 11.98
C ARG A 41 -4.67 6.92 11.18
N SER A 42 -3.96 6.36 10.19
CA SER A 42 -2.95 7.10 9.43
C SER A 42 -3.58 8.21 8.58
N PRO A 43 -3.09 9.46 8.67
CA PRO A 43 -3.62 10.57 7.85
C PRO A 43 -3.07 10.57 6.43
N MET A 44 -2.06 9.74 6.15
CA MET A 44 -1.41 9.65 4.85
C MET A 44 -0.67 8.32 4.66
N PHE A 45 -0.35 8.01 3.41
CA PHE A 45 0.62 6.98 3.03
C PHE A 45 1.29 7.35 1.70
N PHE A 46 2.39 6.65 1.38
CA PHE A 46 3.02 6.70 0.07
C PHE A 46 2.62 5.49 -0.77
N LEU A 47 2.22 5.73 -2.02
CA LEU A 47 1.86 4.72 -3.00
C LEU A 47 2.94 4.63 -4.06
N ALA A 48 3.60 3.47 -4.15
CA ALA A 48 4.51 3.11 -5.22
C ALA A 48 3.75 2.33 -6.31
N THR A 49 3.83 2.81 -7.54
CA THR A 49 3.32 2.16 -8.76
C THR A 49 4.46 2.08 -9.78
N ALA A 50 4.29 1.32 -10.87
CA ALA A 50 5.21 1.35 -12.00
C ALA A 50 4.46 1.23 -13.31
N ASP A 51 5.02 1.74 -14.40
CA ASP A 51 4.46 1.52 -15.75
C ASP A 51 4.71 0.07 -16.23
N ALA A 52 4.40 -0.21 -17.50
CA ALA A 52 4.57 -1.54 -18.10
C ALA A 52 6.05 -1.94 -18.24
N GLU A 53 6.93 -0.96 -18.42
CA GLU A 53 8.38 -1.12 -18.54
C GLU A 53 9.07 -1.22 -17.17
N GLY A 54 8.35 -0.93 -16.09
CA GLY A 54 8.85 -1.00 -14.72
C GLY A 54 9.48 0.31 -14.24
N HIS A 55 9.25 1.44 -14.91
CA HIS A 55 9.66 2.75 -14.39
C HIS A 55 8.81 3.10 -13.17
N PRO A 56 9.43 3.38 -12.02
CA PRO A 56 8.70 3.57 -10.78
C PRO A 56 8.13 4.99 -10.67
N ASP A 57 6.99 5.07 -10.00
CA ASP A 57 6.35 6.28 -9.52
C ASP A 57 6.06 6.18 -8.04
N CYS A 58 6.12 7.32 -7.34
CA CYS A 58 5.74 7.42 -5.94
C CYS A 58 4.83 8.62 -5.73
N SER A 59 3.65 8.38 -5.17
CA SER A 59 2.65 9.40 -4.90
C SER A 59 2.32 9.47 -3.41
N TYR A 60 2.15 10.69 -2.91
CA TYR A 60 1.52 10.93 -1.61
C TYR A 60 0.00 10.74 -1.73
N LYS A 61 -0.61 10.03 -0.78
CA LYS A 61 -2.06 9.89 -0.63
C LYS A 61 -2.43 10.29 0.80
N GLY A 62 -3.29 11.30 0.95
CA GLY A 62 -3.67 11.84 2.24
C GLY A 62 -5.17 12.05 2.37
N GLY A 63 -5.65 12.03 3.60
CA GLY A 63 -7.05 12.24 3.94
C GLY A 63 -7.25 12.32 5.44
N MET A 64 -8.50 12.51 5.88
CA MET A 64 -8.83 12.41 7.30
C MET A 64 -8.61 10.98 7.80
N PRO A 65 -8.21 10.77 9.08
CA PRO A 65 -8.13 9.44 9.66
C PRO A 65 -9.38 8.63 9.34
N GLY A 66 -9.16 7.42 8.83
CA GLY A 66 -10.19 6.54 8.31
C GLY A 66 -10.45 6.64 6.80
N PHE A 67 -9.71 7.47 6.07
CA PHE A 67 -9.84 7.46 4.60
C PHE A 67 -9.33 6.14 3.98
N VAL A 68 -8.40 5.43 4.64
CA VAL A 68 -8.10 4.04 4.31
C VAL A 68 -8.93 3.13 5.21
N ARG A 69 -9.56 2.11 4.63
CA ARG A 69 -10.38 1.12 5.34
C ARG A 69 -9.87 -0.28 5.06
N VAL A 70 -9.63 -1.07 6.11
CA VAL A 70 -9.36 -2.49 5.95
C VAL A 70 -10.70 -3.21 5.83
N LEU A 71 -11.02 -3.75 4.66
CA LEU A 71 -12.33 -4.35 4.40
C LEU A 71 -12.45 -5.77 4.97
N ASN A 72 -11.35 -6.51 4.98
CA ASN A 72 -11.26 -7.86 5.53
C ASN A 72 -9.78 -8.20 5.84
N SER A 73 -9.46 -9.47 6.08
CA SER A 73 -8.11 -9.90 6.47
C SER A 73 -7.01 -9.61 5.45
N ASN A 74 -7.31 -9.40 4.17
CA ASN A 74 -6.29 -9.17 3.13
C ASN A 74 -6.64 -8.06 2.14
N THR A 75 -7.78 -7.41 2.31
CA THR A 75 -8.28 -6.38 1.40
C THR A 75 -8.38 -5.05 2.12
N LEU A 76 -7.88 -3.98 1.51
CA LEU A 76 -8.13 -2.61 1.95
C LEU A 76 -8.61 -1.74 0.79
N ALA A 77 -9.18 -0.60 1.14
CA ALA A 77 -9.72 0.37 0.20
C ALA A 77 -9.34 1.79 0.62
N PHE A 78 -9.15 2.66 -0.37
CA PHE A 78 -8.99 4.10 -0.14
C PHE A 78 -9.60 4.89 -1.30
N PRO A 79 -10.10 6.11 -1.05
CA PRO A 79 -10.67 6.96 -2.08
C PRO A 79 -9.57 7.49 -3.00
N ASP A 80 -9.88 7.57 -4.30
CA ASP A 80 -9.15 8.44 -5.21
C ASP A 80 -9.76 9.83 -5.15
N TYR A 81 -9.02 10.76 -4.56
CA TYR A 81 -9.41 12.17 -4.55
C TYR A 81 -9.00 12.84 -5.85
N ASP A 82 -9.82 13.78 -6.32
CA ASP A 82 -9.49 14.63 -7.46
C ASP A 82 -8.13 15.29 -7.24
N GLY A 83 -7.14 14.81 -8.00
CA GLY A 83 -5.75 15.21 -7.88
C GLY A 83 -5.35 16.31 -8.87
N ASN A 84 -4.06 16.36 -9.17
CA ASN A 84 -3.44 17.30 -10.12
C ASN A 84 -3.72 16.98 -11.61
N GLY A 85 -4.66 16.07 -11.91
CA GLY A 85 -5.00 15.66 -13.27
C GLY A 85 -3.94 14.85 -14.02
N MET A 86 -2.81 14.46 -13.39
CA MET A 86 -1.75 13.71 -14.07
C MET A 86 -2.04 12.22 -14.19
N PHE A 87 -2.97 11.68 -13.40
CA PHE A 87 -3.36 10.25 -13.40
C PHE A 87 -2.20 9.26 -13.32
N LYS A 88 -1.06 9.62 -12.74
CA LYS A 88 0.14 8.74 -12.68
C LYS A 88 -0.17 7.38 -12.05
N SER A 89 -0.70 7.37 -10.83
CA SER A 89 -1.02 6.11 -10.14
C SER A 89 -2.09 5.31 -10.89
N LEU A 90 -3.22 5.93 -11.23
CA LEU A 90 -4.33 5.25 -11.90
C LEU A 90 -3.96 4.73 -13.30
N GLY A 91 -3.21 5.52 -14.08
CA GLY A 91 -2.69 5.12 -15.38
C GLY A 91 -1.75 3.93 -15.27
N ASN A 92 -0.84 3.93 -14.29
CA ASN A 92 0.02 2.78 -14.02
C ASN A 92 -0.81 1.54 -13.65
N LEU A 93 -1.84 1.66 -12.80
CA LEU A 93 -2.71 0.53 -12.43
C LEU A 93 -3.42 -0.13 -13.62
N LEU A 94 -3.68 0.60 -14.70
CA LEU A 94 -4.31 0.05 -15.91
C LEU A 94 -3.37 -0.87 -16.69
N VAL A 95 -2.05 -0.69 -16.57
CA VAL A 95 -1.03 -1.45 -17.33
C VAL A 95 -0.19 -2.36 -16.44
N ASN A 96 -0.13 -2.08 -15.15
CA ASN A 96 0.62 -2.82 -14.15
C ASN A 96 -0.06 -2.67 -12.77
N PRO A 97 -0.75 -3.70 -12.28
CA PRO A 97 -1.56 -3.58 -11.07
C PRO A 97 -0.76 -3.77 -9.78
N HIS A 98 0.54 -4.04 -9.85
CA HIS A 98 1.37 -4.23 -8.67
C HIS A 98 1.68 -2.90 -7.97
N VAL A 99 1.43 -2.87 -6.66
CA VAL A 99 1.70 -1.67 -5.85
C VAL A 99 2.44 -1.99 -4.57
N GLY A 100 3.18 -0.99 -4.09
CA GLY A 100 3.70 -0.93 -2.73
C GLY A 100 3.09 0.25 -1.99
N MET A 101 2.76 0.06 -0.72
CA MET A 101 2.29 1.12 0.17
C MET A 101 3.21 1.24 1.36
N LEU A 102 3.43 2.46 1.83
CA LEU A 102 4.22 2.75 3.01
C LEU A 102 3.47 3.74 3.91
N PHE A 103 3.08 3.26 5.08
CA PHE A 103 2.53 4.05 6.18
C PHE A 103 3.64 4.27 7.21
N ILE A 104 3.76 5.51 7.70
CA ILE A 104 4.80 5.93 8.64
C ILE A 104 4.14 6.78 9.73
N ASP A 105 4.41 6.45 10.98
CA ASP A 105 4.22 7.35 12.11
C ASP A 105 5.46 8.25 12.21
N PHE A 106 5.27 9.57 12.23
CA PHE A 106 6.38 10.52 12.32
C PHE A 106 6.72 10.88 13.77
N GLU A 107 5.88 10.49 14.73
CA GLU A 107 6.07 10.73 16.16
C GLU A 107 6.64 9.49 16.85
N HIS A 108 6.20 8.30 16.41
CA HIS A 108 6.62 7.01 16.94
C HIS A 108 7.39 6.21 15.88
N PRO A 109 8.29 5.28 16.26
CA PRO A 109 9.08 4.49 15.31
C PRO A 109 8.27 3.38 14.60
N ASP A 110 7.00 3.63 14.29
CA ASP A 110 6.07 2.67 13.70
C ASP A 110 5.93 2.88 12.19
N ARG A 111 5.96 1.78 11.44
CA ARG A 111 5.72 1.77 10.00
C ARG A 111 5.20 0.41 9.54
N ILE A 112 4.35 0.41 8.52
CA ILE A 112 3.92 -0.81 7.84
C ILE A 112 4.13 -0.65 6.34
N ARG A 113 4.60 -1.73 5.71
CA ARG A 113 4.69 -1.87 4.27
C ARG A 113 3.70 -2.91 3.81
N ILE A 114 2.92 -2.55 2.81
CA ILE A 114 1.95 -3.45 2.21
C ILE A 114 2.30 -3.56 0.73
N ASN A 115 2.38 -4.77 0.20
CA ASN A 115 2.52 -4.99 -1.23
C ASN A 115 1.32 -5.82 -1.66
N GLY A 116 0.73 -5.48 -2.81
CA GLY A 116 -0.45 -6.16 -3.28
C GLY A 116 -0.76 -5.82 -4.72
N ILE A 117 -1.96 -6.21 -5.13
CA ILE A 117 -2.51 -5.92 -6.44
C ILE A 117 -3.65 -4.93 -6.25
N ALA A 118 -3.57 -3.79 -6.92
CA ALA A 118 -4.59 -2.77 -6.85
C ALA A 118 -5.40 -2.70 -8.15
N THR A 119 -6.70 -2.46 -8.02
CA THR A 119 -7.57 -2.15 -9.15
C THR A 119 -8.04 -0.70 -9.05
N PRO A 120 -8.07 0.03 -10.18
CA PRO A 120 -8.66 1.35 -10.19
C PRO A 120 -10.16 1.26 -9.89
N PRO A 121 -10.81 2.38 -9.54
CA PRO A 121 -12.25 2.42 -9.30
C PRO A 121 -13.01 1.78 -10.45
N LEU A 122 -13.80 0.74 -10.16
CA LEU A 122 -14.68 0.10 -11.14
C LEU A 122 -15.72 1.13 -11.63
N ALA A 123 -16.14 1.02 -12.90
CA ALA A 123 -17.25 1.80 -13.45
C ALA A 123 -18.57 1.65 -12.65
N ASN A 124 -18.66 0.60 -11.83
CA ASN A 124 -19.66 0.46 -10.78
C ASN A 124 -18.91 0.38 -9.42
N PRO A 125 -18.70 1.52 -8.73
CA PRO A 125 -17.87 1.55 -7.55
C PRO A 125 -18.46 0.62 -6.49
N LEU A 126 -17.62 -0.22 -5.87
CA LEU A 126 -17.91 -0.66 -4.52
C LEU A 126 -18.05 0.64 -3.71
N SER A 127 -19.29 1.01 -3.40
CA SER A 127 -19.60 2.22 -2.65
C SER A 127 -19.21 1.99 -1.20
N VAL A 128 -17.92 2.11 -0.90
CA VAL A 128 -17.47 2.28 0.46
C VAL A 128 -17.98 3.65 0.88
N SER A 129 -19.01 3.68 1.73
CA SER A 129 -19.54 4.92 2.27
C SER A 129 -18.51 5.51 3.22
N TYR A 130 -17.75 6.49 2.73
CA TYR A 130 -17.01 7.41 3.57
C TYR A 130 -18.00 8.46 4.07
N THR A 131 -17.76 9.02 5.26
CA THR A 131 -18.65 9.97 5.95
C THR A 131 -19.27 11.00 4.99
N HIS A 132 -20.50 10.74 4.56
CA HIS A 132 -21.33 11.52 3.62
C HIS A 132 -20.84 11.67 2.16
N LEU A 133 -19.81 10.95 1.70
CA LEU A 133 -19.31 11.01 0.31
C LEU A 133 -19.08 9.61 -0.28
N THR A 134 -19.72 9.33 -1.42
CA THR A 134 -19.36 8.21 -2.30
C THR A 134 -18.23 8.65 -3.22
N LEU A 135 -17.00 8.26 -2.90
CA LEU A 135 -15.84 8.52 -3.74
C LEU A 135 -15.45 7.27 -4.53
N PRO A 136 -14.95 7.41 -5.77
CA PRO A 136 -14.34 6.30 -6.49
C PRO A 136 -13.23 5.69 -5.63
N THR A 137 -13.23 4.37 -5.50
CA THR A 137 -12.41 3.66 -4.51
C THR A 137 -11.44 2.72 -5.21
N ILE A 138 -10.16 2.81 -4.85
CA ILE A 138 -9.13 1.85 -5.24
C ILE A 138 -9.18 0.68 -4.27
N LEU A 139 -9.22 -0.54 -4.79
CA LEU A 139 -9.22 -1.78 -4.01
C LEU A 139 -7.84 -2.42 -4.08
N LEU A 140 -7.24 -2.70 -2.93
CA LEU A 140 -6.00 -3.48 -2.81
C LEU A 140 -6.34 -4.87 -2.26
N VAL A 141 -5.85 -5.91 -2.94
CA VAL A 141 -6.00 -7.32 -2.57
C VAL A 141 -4.64 -7.99 -2.45
#